data_AF-A0AB72ZI54-F1
#
_entry.id   AF-A0AB72ZI54-F1
#
_cell.length_a   1.000
_cell.length_b   1.000
_cell.length_c   1.000
_cell.angle_alpha   90.00
_cell.angle_beta   90.00
_cell.angle_gamma   90.00
#
_symmetry.space_group_name_H-M   'P 1'
#
loop_
_entity.id
_entity.type
_entity.pdbx_description
1 polymer ?
#
loop_
_entity_poly.entity_id
_entity_poly.type
_entity_poly.pdbx_seq_one_letter_code
_entity_poly.pdbx_strand_id
1 'polypeptide(L)' 'MTSKGGIASGATRLPNDCGLVFKALGIDSAGVKAEIRQFWKIAREEILGVTLPEQFLWR' A
#
# COMPACT_ATOMS: atom_id res chain seq x y z
N MET A 1 -4.95 -12.97 -9.07
CA MET A 1 -5.37 -11.98 -8.04
C MET A 1 -5.89 -12.75 -6.84
N THR A 2 -5.02 -13.04 -5.87
CA THR A 2 -5.40 -13.77 -4.66
C THR A 2 -6.15 -12.81 -3.72
N SER A 3 -7.48 -12.93 -3.68
CA SER A 3 -8.31 -12.36 -2.62
C SER A 3 -7.91 -13.01 -1.30
N LYS A 4 -7.00 -12.38 -0.57
CA LYS A 4 -6.83 -12.61 0.86
C LYS A 4 -7.95 -11.85 1.54
N GLY A 5 -9.02 -12.55 1.87
CA GLY A 5 -10.11 -12.13 2.77
C GLY A 5 -10.44 -10.64 2.80
N GLY A 6 -11.37 -10.20 1.95
CA GLY A 6 -12.06 -8.91 2.11
C GLY A 6 -11.30 -7.66 1.67
N ILE A 7 -10.07 -7.77 1.14
CA ILE A 7 -9.33 -6.64 0.57
C ILE A 7 -9.22 -6.75 -0.95
N ALA A 8 -9.58 -5.68 -1.65
CA ALA A 8 -9.31 -5.48 -3.07
C ALA A 8 -8.39 -4.26 -3.24
N SER A 9 -7.29 -4.41 -3.97
CA SER A 9 -6.34 -3.32 -4.21
C SER A 9 -5.87 -3.28 -5.66
N GLY A 10 -5.41 -2.10 -6.09
CA GLY A 10 -4.90 -1.88 -7.43
C GLY A 10 -4.13 -0.58 -7.57
N ALA A 11 -3.23 -0.54 -8.54
CA ALA A 11 -2.46 0.64 -8.89
C ALA A 11 -2.77 1.10 -10.32
N THR A 12 -2.71 2.40 -10.56
CA THR A 12 -2.86 3.01 -11.89
C THR A 12 -1.71 3.97 -12.14
N ARG A 13 -1.09 3.87 -13.33
CA ARG A 13 -0.11 4.85 -13.79
C ARG A 13 -0.80 6.18 -14.05
N LEU A 14 -0.26 7.25 -13.49
CA LEU A 14 -0.68 8.60 -13.83
C LEU A 14 -0.14 8.96 -15.22
N PRO A 15 -0.85 9.82 -15.98
CA PRO A 15 -0.35 10.34 -17.24
C PRO A 15 1.00 11.05 -17.09
N ASN A 16 1.72 11.20 -18.21
CA ASN A 16 2.97 11.96 -18.29
C ASN A 16 4.05 11.51 -17.29
N ASP A 17 4.10 10.21 -16.98
CA ASP A 17 5.05 9.61 -16.03
C ASP A 17 5.09 10.29 -14.66
N CYS A 18 3.99 10.93 -14.24
CA CYS A 18 3.90 11.66 -12.97
C CYS A 18 3.72 10.76 -11.75
N GLY A 19 3.81 9.43 -11.91
CA GLY A 19 3.80 8.46 -10.82
C GLY A 19 2.63 7.48 -10.86
N LEU A 20 2.21 7.01 -9.69
CA LEU A 20 1.18 5.98 -9.51
C LEU A 20 0.13 6.44 -8.49
N VAL A 21 -1.12 6.05 -8.71
CA VAL A 21 -2.16 6.07 -7.67
C VAL A 21 -2.45 4.64 -7.25
N PHE A 22 -2.31 4.36 -5.96
CA PHE A 22 -2.70 3.08 -5.36
C PHE A 22 -4.03 3.24 -4.61
N LYS A 23 -4.93 2.28 -4.78
CA LYS A 23 -6.24 2.25 -4.12
C LYS A 23 -6.41 0.89 -3.45
N ALA A 24 -6.94 0.90 -2.24
CA ALA A 24 -7.34 -0.30 -1.50
C ALA A 24 -8.77 -0.12 -0.97
N LEU A 25 -9.57 -1.17 -1.07
CA LEU A 25 -10.94 -1.26 -0.58
C LEU A 25 -11.04 -2.46 0.34
N GLY A 26 -11.68 -2.26 1.49
CA GLY A 26 -11.84 -3.30 2.50
C GLY A 26 -13.06 -3.06 3.39
N ILE A 27 -13.43 -4.09 4.15
CA ILE A 27 -14.56 -4.06 5.09
C ILE A 27 -14.25 -3.16 6.29
N ASP A 28 -13.00 -3.14 6.74
CA ASP A 28 -12.54 -2.35 7.86
C ASP A 28 -11.30 -1.50 7.53
N SER A 29 -11.08 -0.48 8.34
CA SER A 29 -9.95 0.43 8.16
C SER A 29 -8.59 -0.18 8.51
N ALA A 30 -8.55 -1.24 9.33
CA ALA A 30 -7.30 -1.87 9.75
C ALA A 30 -6.68 -2.64 8.58
N GLY A 31 -7.47 -3.43 7.86
CA GLY A 31 -7.05 -4.15 6.65
C GLY A 31 -6.66 -3.19 5.53
N VAL A 32 -7.43 -2.12 5.31
CA VAL A 32 -7.08 -1.09 4.31
C VAL A 32 -5.75 -0.41 4.66
N LYS A 33 -5.54 -0.02 5.93
CA LYS A 33 -4.28 0.58 6.39
C LYS A 33 -3.10 -0.39 6.26
N ALA A 34 -3.31 -1.67 6.55
CA ALA A 34 -2.28 -2.70 6.39
C ALA A 34 -1.86 -2.82 4.91
N GLU A 35 -2.83 -2.87 3.99
CA GLU A 35 -2.57 -2.95 2.54
C GLU A 35 -1.86 -1.70 2.01
N ILE A 36 -2.30 -0.50 2.42
CA ILE A 36 -1.61 0.77 2.09
C ILE A 36 -0.18 0.76 2.62
N ARG A 37 0.04 0.27 3.84
CA ARG A 37 1.37 0.18 4.46
C ARG A 37 2.28 -0.80 3.73
N GLN A 38 1.75 -1.92 3.23
CA GLN A 38 2.52 -2.83 2.38
C GLN A 38 2.92 -2.16 1.06
N PHE A 39 2.00 -1.46 0.38
CA PHE A 39 2.34 -0.71 -0.82
C PHE A 39 3.40 0.37 -0.56
N TRP A 40 3.30 1.07 0.58
CA TRP A 40 4.29 2.06 0.96
C TRP A 40 5.68 1.44 1.22
N LYS A 41 5.75 0.25 1.83
CA LYS A 41 7.01 -0.48 2.01
C LYS A 41 7.69 -0.70 0.66
N ILE A 42 6.94 -1.26 -0.30
CA ILE A 42 7.43 -1.54 -1.65
C ILE A 42 7.94 -0.24 -2.30
N ALA A 43 7.11 0.80 -2.35
CA ALA A 43 7.50 2.07 -2.96
C ALA A 43 8.76 2.68 -2.31
N ARG A 44 8.90 2.57 -0.98
CA ARG A 44 10.07 3.10 -0.26
C ARG A 44 11.34 2.32 -0.56
N GLU A 45 11.25 0.99 -0.58
CA GLU A 45 12.38 0.11 -0.91
C GLU A 45 12.84 0.34 -2.36
N GLU A 46 11.91 0.46 -3.30
CA GLU A 46 12.22 0.72 -4.71
C GLU A 46 12.85 2.11 -4.95
N ILE A 47 12.36 3.15 -4.26
CA ILE A 47 12.82 4.53 -4.50
C ILE A 47 14.07 4.87 -3.71
N LEU A 48 14.17 4.40 -2.46
CA LEU A 48 15.19 4.84 -1.51
C LEU A 48 16.16 3.73 -1.08
N GLY A 49 15.89 2.46 -1.45
CA GLY A 49 16.69 1.32 -0.99
C GLY A 49 16.59 1.04 0.51
N VAL A 50 15.61 1.63 1.21
CA VAL A 50 15.42 1.47 2.67
C VAL A 50 14.00 1.04 3.01
N THR A 51 13.88 0.12 3.97
CA THR A 51 12.59 -0.41 4.40
C THR A 51 11.80 0.54 5.32
N LEU A 52 10.55 0.21 5.60
CA LEU A 52 9.72 0.94 6.56
C LEU A 52 10.10 0.61 8.01
N PRO A 53 10.18 1.60 8.91
CA PRO A 53 10.28 1.35 10.34
C PRO A 53 9.07 0.55 10.84
N GLU A 54 9.25 -0.26 11.88
CA GLU A 54 8.16 -1.04 12.49
C GLU A 54 7.00 -0.15 12.95
N GLN A 55 5.79 -0.70 12.97
CA GLN A 55 4.61 0.04 13.40
C GLN A 55 4.65 0.23 14.91
N PHE A 56 4.68 1.47 15.38
CA PHE A 56 4.60 1.75 16.81
C PHE A 56 3.24 1.34 17.38
N LEU A 57 3.25 0.65 18.52
CA LEU A 57 2.08 -0.05 19.09
C LEU A 57 0.93 0.87 19.59
N TRP A 58 1.12 2.19 19.65
CA TRP A 58 0.18 3.13 20.27
C TRP A 58 -0.54 4.02 19.25
N ARG A 59 -0.77 3.53 18.03
CA ARG A 59 -1.50 4.24 16.96
C ARG A 59 -2.52 3.37 16.25
#